data_AF-F6X1M5-F1
#
_entry.id   AF-F6X1M5-F1
#
_cell.length_a   1.000
_cell.length_b   1.000
_cell.length_c   1.000
_cell.angle_alpha   90.00
_cell.angle_beta   90.00
_cell.angle_gamma   90.00
#
_symmetry.space_group_name_H-M   'P 1'
#
loop_
_entity.id
_entity.type
_entity.pdbx_description
1 polymer ?
#
loop_
_entity_poly.entity_id
_entity_poly.type
_entity_poly.pdbx_seq_one_letter_code
_entity_poly.pdbx_strand_id
1 'polypeptide(L)'
;MDANIRQLLAIAISSEEGEKYVIESYNLLQQAHQKSKDDDGPEVCGSDLYIQCAEVALKLQQFKICQECLHMYFNGTTLSNQFLCRAYLCQAQLLAPKSAESVTEFETASVYILKAVNFAKDKPRYHFLVYNASVLYWQMARPFLRPGFRALLHPSLQQVVSALELIDDKDYEWRGTLMIALIESLVDANCMKEAATSSQSAAQFTLNRNPLMFKDVFKLQVNTTICKILKSMTSRKCSLII
;
A
#
# COMPACT_ATOMS: atom_id res chain seq x y z
N MET A 1 -3.58 32.67 -2.76
CA MET A 1 -3.10 31.91 -1.59
C MET A 1 -2.51 30.58 -2.03
N ASP A 2 -3.29 29.80 -2.77
CA ASP A 2 -2.96 28.45 -3.23
C ASP A 2 -1.63 28.33 -3.99
N ALA A 3 -1.35 29.25 -4.91
CA ALA A 3 -0.09 29.26 -5.66
C ALA A 3 1.13 29.45 -4.75
N ASN A 4 1.01 30.27 -3.71
CA ASN A 4 2.08 30.49 -2.74
C ASN A 4 2.35 29.21 -1.92
N ILE A 5 1.28 28.57 -1.43
CA ILE A 5 1.39 27.30 -0.68
C ILE A 5 2.05 26.22 -1.56
N ARG A 6 1.65 26.09 -2.83
CA ARG A 6 2.28 25.13 -3.75
C ARG A 6 3.75 25.43 -3.99
N GLN A 7 4.14 26.69 -4.09
CA GLN A 7 5.53 27.09 -4.24
C GLN A 7 6.35 26.74 -2.98
N LEU A 8 5.84 27.05 -1.79
CA LEU A 8 6.48 26.69 -0.52
C LEU A 8 6.66 25.17 -0.40
N LEU A 9 5.63 24.38 -0.73
CA LEU A 9 5.70 22.92 -0.72
C LEU A 9 6.71 22.38 -1.77
N ALA A 10 6.83 23.02 -2.93
CA ALA A 10 7.83 22.63 -3.93
C ALA A 10 9.27 22.90 -3.45
N ILE A 11 9.49 24.06 -2.80
CA ILE A 11 10.77 24.40 -2.18
C ILE A 11 11.09 23.42 -1.04
N ALA A 12 10.09 23.06 -0.24
CA ALA A 12 10.25 22.15 0.89
C ALA A 12 10.82 20.77 0.50
N ILE A 13 10.49 20.27 -0.69
CA ILE A 13 10.99 18.98 -1.19
C ILE A 13 12.47 19.06 -1.59
N SER A 14 12.93 20.24 -2.03
CA SER A 14 14.24 20.42 -2.66
C SER A 14 15.28 21.06 -1.74
N SER A 15 14.86 21.57 -0.57
CA SER A 15 15.70 22.31 0.37
C SER A 15 16.08 21.45 1.58
N GLU A 16 17.30 21.63 2.09
CA GLU A 16 17.74 21.06 3.37
C GLU A 16 16.91 21.60 4.56
N GLU A 17 16.37 22.81 4.43
CA GLU A 17 15.48 23.42 5.43
C GLU A 17 14.00 23.15 5.14
N GLY A 18 13.68 22.04 4.47
CA GLY A 18 12.34 21.72 4.00
C GLY A 18 11.26 21.76 5.09
N GLU A 19 11.62 21.42 6.32
CA GLU A 19 10.72 21.42 7.48
C GLU A 19 10.11 22.81 7.74
N LYS A 20 10.92 23.88 7.63
CA LYS A 20 10.43 25.26 7.87
C LYS A 20 9.33 25.63 6.87
N TYR A 21 9.53 25.29 5.61
CA TYR A 21 8.58 25.59 4.53
C TYR A 21 7.29 24.77 4.64
N VAL A 22 7.35 23.53 5.12
CA VAL A 22 6.14 22.74 5.41
C VAL A 22 5.38 23.33 6.59
N ILE A 23 6.06 23.72 7.67
CA ILE A 23 5.42 24.37 8.82
C ILE A 23 4.74 25.68 8.39
N GLU A 24 5.41 26.49 7.58
CA GLU A 24 4.83 27.73 7.05
C GLU A 24 3.59 27.45 6.18
N SER A 25 3.69 26.49 5.26
CA SER A 25 2.56 26.04 4.42
C SER A 25 1.39 25.57 5.27
N TYR A 26 1.66 24.79 6.32
CA TYR A 26 0.67 24.29 7.25
C TYR A 26 -0.02 25.43 8.03
N ASN A 27 0.74 26.40 8.53
CA ASN A 27 0.18 27.55 9.25
C ASN A 27 -0.78 28.36 8.37
N LEU A 28 -0.44 28.56 7.09
CA LEU A 28 -1.33 29.23 6.12
C LEU A 28 -2.62 28.43 5.91
N LEU A 29 -2.53 27.11 5.78
CA LEU A 29 -3.69 26.23 5.64
C LEU A 29 -4.58 26.23 6.88
N GLN A 30 -3.98 26.23 8.07
CA GLN A 30 -4.72 26.28 9.33
C GLN A 30 -5.47 27.61 9.49
N GLN A 31 -4.82 28.74 9.16
CA GLN A 31 -5.47 30.05 9.18
C GLN A 31 -6.63 30.14 8.18
N ALA A 32 -6.47 29.56 6.99
CA ALA A 32 -7.55 29.49 6.00
C ALA A 32 -8.72 28.64 6.50
N HIS A 33 -8.44 27.50 7.15
CA HIS A 33 -9.46 26.62 7.73
C HIS A 33 -10.25 27.27 8.88
N GLN A 34 -9.60 28.07 9.72
CA GLN A 34 -10.27 28.82 10.79
C GLN A 34 -11.19 29.89 10.19
N LYS A 35 -10.70 30.66 9.22
CA LYS A 35 -11.51 31.69 8.54
C LYS A 35 -12.75 31.12 7.85
N SER A 36 -12.66 29.94 7.25
CA SER A 36 -13.83 29.29 6.63
C SER A 36 -14.85 28.73 7.63
N LYS A 37 -14.51 28.62 8.91
CA LYS A 37 -15.47 28.23 9.96
C LYS A 37 -16.19 29.44 10.54
N ASP A 38 -15.51 30.57 10.60
CA ASP A 38 -16.04 31.81 11.15
C ASP A 38 -16.93 32.56 10.15
N ASP A 39 -16.65 32.38 8.85
CA ASP A 39 -17.39 33.00 7.75
C ASP A 39 -18.14 31.87 7.01
N ASP A 40 -19.48 31.91 6.97
CA ASP A 40 -20.38 30.94 6.28
C ASP A 40 -20.23 30.98 4.73
N GLY A 41 -19.07 31.43 4.25
CA GLY A 41 -18.70 31.66 2.87
C GLY A 41 -18.03 30.45 2.19
N PRO A 42 -17.68 30.61 0.91
CA PRO A 42 -17.03 29.56 0.13
C PRO A 42 -15.65 29.17 0.70
N GLU A 43 -15.23 27.91 0.46
CA GLU A 43 -13.91 27.41 0.89
C GLU A 43 -12.79 28.37 0.47
N VAL A 44 -12.03 28.85 1.46
CA VAL A 44 -10.96 29.84 1.30
C VAL A 44 -9.74 29.27 0.56
N CYS A 45 -9.61 27.94 0.51
CA CYS A 45 -8.46 27.21 0.00
C CYS A 45 -8.90 25.87 -0.58
N GLY A 46 -8.29 25.43 -1.69
CA GLY A 46 -8.56 24.12 -2.28
C GLY A 46 -8.23 22.95 -1.34
N SER A 47 -9.15 21.99 -1.21
CA SER A 47 -8.98 20.80 -0.37
C SER A 47 -7.80 19.92 -0.79
N ASP A 48 -7.34 20.02 -2.04
CA ASP A 48 -6.14 19.33 -2.53
C ASP A 48 -4.85 19.75 -1.80
N LEU A 49 -4.79 20.99 -1.31
CA LEU A 49 -3.60 21.53 -0.66
C LEU A 49 -3.33 20.90 0.70
N TYR A 50 -4.38 20.47 1.42
CA TYR A 50 -4.21 19.68 2.64
C TYR A 50 -3.47 18.37 2.35
N ILE A 51 -3.83 17.69 1.26
CA ILE A 51 -3.20 16.41 0.89
C ILE A 51 -1.78 16.62 0.37
N GLN A 52 -1.55 17.67 -0.42
CA GLN A 52 -0.19 18.01 -0.87
C GLN A 52 0.72 18.33 0.33
N CYS A 53 0.24 19.11 1.30
CA CYS A 53 0.97 19.39 2.53
C CYS A 53 1.22 18.12 3.35
N ALA A 54 0.22 17.24 3.48
CA ALA A 54 0.35 15.97 4.20
C ALA A 54 1.42 15.05 3.59
N GLU A 55 1.47 14.94 2.26
CA GLU A 55 2.47 14.12 1.58
C GLU A 55 3.90 14.65 1.75
N VAL A 56 4.09 15.97 1.65
CA VAL A 56 5.41 16.58 1.88
C VAL A 56 5.81 16.42 3.34
N ALA A 57 4.87 16.63 4.27
CA ALA A 57 5.08 16.42 5.70
C ALA A 57 5.50 14.96 5.98
N LEU A 58 4.89 13.96 5.35
CA LEU A 58 5.29 12.55 5.47
C LEU A 58 6.73 12.32 4.99
N LYS A 59 7.12 12.89 3.85
CA LYS A 59 8.49 12.77 3.32
C LYS A 59 9.53 13.36 4.27
N LEU A 60 9.18 14.44 4.95
CA LEU A 60 10.03 15.11 5.94
C LEU A 60 9.82 14.58 7.38
N GLN A 61 9.08 13.47 7.55
CA GLN A 61 8.79 12.84 8.85
C GLN A 61 8.05 13.74 9.86
N GLN A 62 7.36 14.78 9.37
CA GLN A 62 6.49 15.66 10.15
C GLN A 62 5.10 15.04 10.33
N PHE A 63 5.04 13.94 11.07
CA PHE A 63 3.83 13.12 11.20
C PHE A 63 2.63 13.88 11.79
N LYS A 64 2.87 14.79 12.73
CA LYS A 64 1.81 15.61 13.35
C LYS A 64 1.12 16.51 12.30
N ILE A 65 1.91 17.19 11.46
CA ILE A 65 1.38 18.05 10.39
C ILE A 65 0.58 17.20 9.40
N CYS A 66 1.09 16.03 9.03
CA CYS A 66 0.35 15.11 8.16
C CYS A 66 -1.00 14.72 8.76
N GLN A 67 -1.05 14.32 10.03
CA GLN A 67 -2.29 13.94 10.72
C GLN A 67 -3.31 15.09 10.75
N GLU A 68 -2.87 16.30 11.10
CA GLU A 68 -3.74 17.47 11.18
C GLU A 68 -4.26 17.87 9.79
N CYS A 69 -3.43 17.80 8.75
CA CYS A 69 -3.85 18.03 7.37
C CYS A 69 -4.89 17.01 6.90
N LEU A 70 -4.71 15.72 7.20
CA LEU A 70 -5.68 14.68 6.86
C LEU A 70 -7.00 14.89 7.61
N HIS A 71 -6.95 15.28 8.88
CA HIS A 71 -8.14 15.58 9.67
C HIS A 71 -8.92 16.76 9.08
N MET A 72 -8.24 17.85 8.68
CA MET A 72 -8.88 18.97 7.98
C MET A 72 -9.52 18.54 6.65
N TYR A 73 -8.84 17.68 5.88
CA TYR A 73 -9.38 17.17 4.61
C TYR A 73 -10.64 16.30 4.80
N PHE A 74 -10.61 15.34 5.74
CA PHE A 74 -11.75 14.43 5.96
C PHE A 74 -12.95 15.08 6.64
N ASN A 75 -12.74 16.16 7.40
CA ASN A 75 -13.84 16.93 8.00
C ASN A 75 -14.51 17.91 7.02
N GLY A 76 -13.87 18.21 5.89
CA GLY A 76 -14.44 19.04 4.83
C GLY A 76 -15.29 18.24 3.85
N THR A 77 -15.75 18.91 2.78
CA THR A 77 -16.47 18.24 1.69
C THR A 77 -15.49 17.42 0.86
N THR A 78 -15.40 16.12 1.13
CA THR A 78 -14.45 15.25 0.40
C THR A 78 -14.94 14.99 -1.03
N LEU A 79 -14.20 15.51 -2.00
CA LEU A 79 -14.47 15.25 -3.41
C LEU A 79 -13.96 13.86 -3.80
N SER A 80 -14.78 13.13 -4.58
CA SER A 80 -14.46 11.81 -5.13
C SER A 80 -13.45 11.91 -6.29
N ASN A 81 -12.22 12.30 -5.98
CA ASN A 81 -11.13 12.48 -6.94
C ASN A 81 -9.82 11.78 -6.48
N GLN A 82 -8.72 12.00 -7.19
CA GLN A 82 -7.41 11.40 -6.86
C GLN A 82 -6.92 11.72 -5.43
N PHE A 83 -7.29 12.88 -4.87
CA PHE A 83 -6.85 13.32 -3.55
C PHE A 83 -7.45 12.48 -2.43
N LEU A 84 -8.63 11.89 -2.64
CA LEU A 84 -9.20 10.93 -1.70
C LEU A 84 -8.34 9.66 -1.58
N CYS A 85 -7.85 9.13 -2.71
CA CYS A 85 -6.92 8.00 -2.70
C CYS A 85 -5.61 8.37 -2.01
N ARG A 86 -5.03 9.51 -2.39
CA ARG A 86 -3.78 10.01 -1.81
C ARG A 86 -3.91 10.21 -0.30
N ALA A 87 -5.04 10.73 0.18
CA ALA A 87 -5.35 10.83 1.61
C ALA A 87 -5.34 9.46 2.31
N TYR A 88 -5.98 8.43 1.71
CA TYR A 88 -5.92 7.08 2.25
C TYR A 88 -4.50 6.50 2.27
N LEU A 89 -3.69 6.77 1.23
CA LEU A 89 -2.30 6.34 1.19
C LEU A 89 -1.47 7.02 2.30
N CYS A 90 -1.65 8.32 2.53
CA CYS A 90 -1.01 9.01 3.64
C CYS A 90 -1.41 8.43 5.00
N GLN A 91 -2.70 8.13 5.18
CA GLN A 91 -3.21 7.51 6.41
C GLN A 91 -2.59 6.12 6.65
N ALA A 92 -2.44 5.32 5.59
CA ALA A 92 -1.77 4.02 5.66
C ALA A 92 -0.30 4.18 6.09
N GLN A 93 0.42 5.16 5.53
CA GLN A 93 1.83 5.42 5.88
C GLN A 93 2.02 5.89 7.32
N LEU A 94 1.08 6.66 7.89
CA LEU A 94 1.11 7.02 9.32
C LEU A 94 0.96 5.81 10.24
N LEU A 95 0.28 4.77 9.76
CA LEU A 95 0.06 3.51 10.44
C LEU A 95 1.04 2.42 9.99
N ALA A 96 2.13 2.80 9.31
CA ALA A 96 3.10 1.83 8.82
C ALA A 96 3.70 1.04 10.00
N PRO A 97 3.64 -0.31 9.95
CA PRO A 97 4.11 -1.16 11.04
C PRO A 97 5.63 -1.05 11.18
N LYS A 98 6.11 -0.93 12.43
CA LYS A 98 7.55 -0.83 12.72
C LYS A 98 8.24 -2.19 12.80
N SER A 99 7.48 -3.22 13.15
CA SER A 99 7.94 -4.60 13.24
C SER A 99 6.81 -5.56 12.86
N ALA A 100 7.11 -6.85 12.72
CA ALA A 100 6.09 -7.86 12.47
C ALA A 100 5.21 -8.18 13.69
N GLU A 101 5.48 -7.57 14.85
CA GLU A 101 4.62 -7.63 16.03
C GLU A 101 3.50 -6.57 15.98
N SER A 102 3.67 -5.53 15.16
CA SER A 102 2.67 -4.48 14.89
C SER A 102 1.57 -4.96 13.95
N VAL A 103 0.92 -6.07 14.27
CA VAL A 103 -0.11 -6.71 13.43
C VAL A 103 -1.31 -5.79 13.26
N THR A 104 -1.77 -5.16 14.34
CA THR A 104 -2.93 -4.27 14.35
C THR A 104 -2.74 -3.03 13.48
N GLU A 105 -1.55 -2.45 13.50
CA GLU A 105 -1.17 -1.31 12.68
C GLU A 105 -1.13 -1.73 11.20
N PHE A 106 -0.55 -2.91 10.91
CA PHE A 106 -0.52 -3.44 9.55
C PHE A 106 -1.93 -3.71 8.98
N GLU A 107 -2.81 -4.33 9.76
CA GLU A 107 -4.19 -4.60 9.34
C GLU A 107 -4.94 -3.28 9.07
N THR A 108 -4.81 -2.32 9.98
CA THR A 108 -5.45 -1.01 9.84
C THR A 108 -4.89 -0.24 8.63
N ALA A 109 -3.57 -0.24 8.42
CA ALA A 109 -2.94 0.38 7.27
C ALA A 109 -3.37 -0.31 5.96
N SER A 110 -3.48 -1.64 5.96
CA SER A 110 -3.94 -2.43 4.82
C SER A 110 -5.37 -2.05 4.42
N VAL A 111 -6.26 -1.80 5.38
CA VAL A 111 -7.63 -1.33 5.08
C VAL A 111 -7.60 -0.01 4.29
N TYR A 112 -6.74 0.94 4.66
CA TYR A 112 -6.61 2.21 3.94
C TYR A 112 -6.02 2.03 2.54
N ILE A 113 -5.01 1.17 2.38
CA ILE A 113 -4.50 0.79 1.05
C ILE A 113 -5.62 0.23 0.18
N LEU A 114 -6.41 -0.72 0.71
CA LEU A 114 -7.48 -1.36 -0.05
C LEU A 114 -8.60 -0.38 -0.41
N LYS A 115 -8.89 0.61 0.45
CA LYS A 115 -9.80 1.71 0.10
C LYS A 115 -9.29 2.50 -1.12
N ALA A 116 -7.99 2.83 -1.16
CA ALA A 116 -7.39 3.53 -2.30
C ALA A 116 -7.42 2.67 -3.57
N VAL A 117 -7.02 1.39 -3.47
CA VAL A 117 -7.01 0.44 -4.60
C VAL A 117 -8.42 0.25 -5.18
N ASN A 118 -9.41 -0.02 -4.33
CA ASN A 118 -10.79 -0.23 -4.76
C ASN A 118 -11.40 1.02 -5.40
N PHE A 119 -11.03 2.22 -4.95
CA PHE A 119 -11.49 3.45 -5.58
C PHE A 119 -10.86 3.67 -6.98
N ALA A 120 -9.58 3.36 -7.11
CA ALA A 120 -8.77 3.71 -8.27
C ALA A 120 -8.88 2.70 -9.43
N LYS A 121 -9.05 1.39 -9.13
CA LYS A 121 -9.04 0.32 -10.13
C LYS A 121 -10.09 0.48 -11.24
N ASP A 122 -11.26 1.03 -10.89
CA ASP A 122 -12.38 1.21 -11.83
C ASP A 122 -12.27 2.50 -12.67
N LYS A 123 -11.24 3.31 -12.45
CA LYS A 123 -11.07 4.62 -13.09
C LYS A 123 -9.72 4.67 -13.83
N PRO A 124 -9.69 4.52 -15.17
CA PRO A 124 -8.44 4.47 -15.94
C PRO A 124 -7.46 5.61 -15.65
N ARG A 125 -7.96 6.83 -15.50
CA ARG A 125 -7.16 8.02 -15.14
C ARG A 125 -6.42 7.91 -13.79
N TYR A 126 -6.82 6.99 -12.92
CA TYR A 126 -6.28 6.77 -11.58
C TYR A 126 -5.55 5.44 -11.44
N HIS A 127 -5.33 4.68 -12.52
CA HIS A 127 -4.61 3.40 -12.46
C HIS A 127 -3.20 3.53 -11.85
N PHE A 128 -2.52 4.67 -12.06
CA PHE A 128 -1.24 4.96 -11.41
C PHE A 128 -1.31 4.93 -9.86
N LEU A 129 -2.48 5.22 -9.27
CA LEU A 129 -2.67 5.15 -7.82
C LEU A 129 -2.76 3.71 -7.33
N VAL A 130 -3.23 2.76 -8.15
CA VAL A 130 -3.21 1.33 -7.81
C VAL A 130 -1.76 0.84 -7.74
N TYR A 131 -0.93 1.22 -8.73
CA TYR A 131 0.50 0.96 -8.70
C TYR A 131 1.15 1.56 -7.44
N ASN A 132 0.95 2.86 -7.18
CA ASN A 132 1.51 3.52 -6.00
C ASN A 132 1.06 2.85 -4.68
N ALA A 133 -0.22 2.46 -4.58
CA ALA A 133 -0.74 1.76 -3.42
C ALA A 133 -0.06 0.41 -3.22
N SER A 134 0.24 -0.32 -4.31
CA SER A 134 0.95 -1.60 -4.23
C SER A 134 2.40 -1.46 -3.75
N VAL A 135 3.09 -0.39 -4.17
CA VAL A 135 4.45 -0.09 -3.70
C VAL A 135 4.46 0.24 -2.20
N LEU A 136 3.51 1.07 -1.75
CA LEU A 136 3.36 1.39 -0.32
C LEU A 136 2.97 0.16 0.50
N TYR A 137 2.07 -0.67 -0.02
CA TYR A 137 1.73 -1.95 0.61
C TYR A 137 2.97 -2.82 0.83
N TRP A 138 3.81 -2.96 -0.21
CA TRP A 138 5.03 -3.76 -0.10
C TRP A 138 6.00 -3.22 0.95
N GLN A 139 6.17 -1.89 1.01
CA GLN A 139 7.01 -1.25 2.03
C GLN A 139 6.53 -1.58 3.46
N MET A 140 5.22 -1.54 3.68
CA MET A 140 4.61 -1.89 4.98
C MET A 140 4.63 -3.39 5.27
N ALA A 141 4.58 -4.22 4.23
CA ALA A 141 4.63 -5.68 4.36
C ALA A 141 6.04 -6.21 4.68
N ARG A 142 7.12 -5.43 4.46
CA ARG A 142 8.51 -5.89 4.64
C ARG A 142 8.79 -6.58 5.98
N PRO A 143 8.34 -6.07 7.15
CA PRO A 143 8.57 -6.73 8.43
C PRO A 143 7.97 -8.15 8.51
N PHE A 144 6.91 -8.41 7.74
CA PHE A 144 6.15 -9.67 7.73
C PHE A 144 6.67 -10.68 6.70
N LEU A 145 7.64 -10.32 5.85
CA LEU A 145 8.25 -11.21 4.86
C LEU A 145 9.17 -12.29 5.46
N ARG A 146 8.87 -12.74 6.68
CA ARG A 146 9.58 -13.80 7.40
C ARG A 146 8.64 -14.99 7.67
N PRO A 147 9.13 -16.24 7.66
CA PRO A 147 8.30 -17.42 7.86
C PRO A 147 7.40 -17.30 9.10
N GLY A 148 6.13 -17.69 8.96
CA GLY A 148 5.12 -17.65 10.02
C GLY A 148 4.34 -16.33 10.11
N PHE A 149 4.95 -15.19 9.74
CA PHE A 149 4.24 -13.90 9.68
C PHE A 149 3.67 -13.61 8.29
N ARG A 150 4.16 -14.28 7.23
CA ARG A 150 3.66 -14.08 5.86
C ARG A 150 2.20 -14.45 5.71
N ALA A 151 1.69 -15.38 6.54
CA ALA A 151 0.28 -15.73 6.55
C ALA A 151 -0.62 -14.49 6.79
N LEU A 152 -0.15 -13.47 7.51
CA LEU A 152 -0.93 -12.24 7.72
C LEU A 152 -1.12 -11.42 6.44
N LEU A 153 -0.27 -11.62 5.43
CA LEU A 153 -0.27 -10.83 4.20
C LEU A 153 -1.32 -11.27 3.19
N HIS A 154 -1.72 -12.56 3.18
CA HIS A 154 -2.49 -13.10 2.05
C HIS A 154 -3.83 -12.39 1.79
N PRO A 155 -4.65 -11.98 2.79
CA PRO A 155 -5.98 -11.44 2.52
C PRO A 155 -5.94 -10.09 1.79
N SER A 156 -5.02 -9.22 2.17
CA SER A 156 -4.84 -7.89 1.57
C SER A 156 -3.96 -7.95 0.33
N LEU A 157 -2.88 -8.74 0.32
CA LEU A 157 -2.00 -8.89 -0.84
C LEU A 157 -2.75 -9.46 -2.05
N GLN A 158 -3.63 -10.44 -1.84
CA GLN A 158 -4.44 -11.01 -2.93
C GLN A 158 -5.29 -9.94 -3.62
N GLN A 159 -5.90 -9.03 -2.87
CA GLN A 159 -6.70 -7.94 -3.43
C GLN A 159 -5.83 -6.93 -4.21
N VAL A 160 -4.63 -6.64 -3.72
CA VAL A 160 -3.67 -5.76 -4.43
C VAL A 160 -3.23 -6.39 -5.74
N VAL A 161 -2.84 -7.68 -5.73
CA VAL A 161 -2.42 -8.41 -6.95
C VAL A 161 -3.55 -8.48 -7.97
N SER A 162 -4.77 -8.82 -7.54
CA SER A 162 -5.94 -8.85 -8.43
C SER A 162 -6.25 -7.49 -9.05
N ALA A 163 -6.05 -6.40 -8.31
CA ALA A 163 -6.26 -5.06 -8.84
C ALA A 163 -5.20 -4.67 -9.89
N LEU A 164 -3.93 -5.03 -9.68
CA LEU A 164 -2.87 -4.81 -10.68
C LEU A 164 -3.09 -5.64 -11.94
N GLU A 165 -3.65 -6.84 -11.80
CA GLU A 165 -4.04 -7.67 -12.94
C GLU A 165 -5.21 -7.06 -13.72
N LEU A 166 -6.24 -6.58 -13.01
CA LEU A 166 -7.41 -5.95 -13.62
C LEU A 166 -7.05 -4.72 -14.47
N ILE A 167 -6.11 -3.90 -14.02
CA ILE A 167 -5.68 -2.71 -14.77
C ILE A 167 -4.63 -3.00 -15.84
N ASP A 168 -4.20 -4.27 -15.98
CA ASP A 168 -3.07 -4.70 -16.80
C ASP A 168 -1.83 -3.81 -16.65
N ASP A 169 -1.38 -3.66 -15.39
CA ASP A 169 -0.21 -2.84 -15.08
C ASP A 169 1.02 -3.34 -15.86
N LYS A 170 1.81 -2.40 -16.39
CA LYS A 170 2.90 -2.66 -17.34
C LYS A 170 4.21 -3.04 -16.67
N ASP A 171 4.33 -2.86 -15.35
CA ASP A 171 5.47 -3.34 -14.61
C ASP A 171 5.31 -4.85 -14.31
N TYR A 172 5.68 -5.66 -15.30
CA TYR A 172 5.55 -7.11 -15.21
C TYR A 172 6.48 -7.73 -14.17
N GLU A 173 7.64 -7.12 -13.93
CA GLU A 173 8.57 -7.57 -12.89
C GLU A 173 7.99 -7.32 -11.49
N TRP A 174 7.40 -6.14 -11.27
CA TRP A 174 6.72 -5.81 -10.03
C TRP A 174 5.53 -6.72 -9.77
N ARG A 175 4.66 -6.92 -10.77
CA ARG A 175 3.53 -7.87 -10.68
C ARG A 175 4.01 -9.28 -10.35
N GLY A 176 5.06 -9.76 -11.02
CA GLY A 176 5.66 -11.07 -10.75
C GLY A 176 6.15 -11.20 -9.31
N THR A 177 6.82 -10.16 -8.79
CA THR A 177 7.32 -10.11 -7.41
C THR A 177 6.17 -10.26 -6.40
N LEU A 178 5.08 -9.52 -6.59
CA LEU A 178 3.91 -9.59 -5.71
C LEU A 178 3.16 -10.93 -5.82
N MET A 179 3.09 -11.52 -7.01
CA MET A 179 2.51 -12.87 -7.19
C MET A 179 3.31 -13.94 -6.46
N ILE A 180 4.66 -13.88 -6.50
CA ILE A 180 5.52 -14.80 -5.75
C ILE A 180 5.28 -14.65 -4.25
N ALA A 181 5.27 -13.41 -3.74
CA ALA A 181 5.01 -13.14 -2.34
C ALA A 181 3.60 -13.61 -1.90
N LEU A 182 2.61 -13.51 -2.79
CA LEU A 182 1.27 -14.02 -2.54
C LEU A 182 1.28 -15.55 -2.38
N ILE A 183 1.95 -16.28 -3.28
CA ILE A 183 2.04 -17.74 -3.16
C ILE A 183 2.74 -18.13 -1.85
N GLU A 184 3.83 -17.45 -1.50
CA GLU A 184 4.54 -17.67 -0.24
C GLU A 184 3.63 -17.40 0.98
N SER A 185 2.84 -16.33 0.95
CA SER A 185 1.88 -16.02 2.03
C SER A 185 0.77 -17.07 2.16
N LEU A 186 0.26 -17.59 1.05
CA LEU A 186 -0.77 -18.65 1.03
C LEU A 186 -0.23 -19.98 1.53
N VAL A 187 1.03 -20.31 1.20
CA VAL A 187 1.73 -21.50 1.71
C VAL A 187 1.92 -21.42 3.21
N ASP A 188 2.37 -20.27 3.72
CA ASP A 188 2.52 -20.04 5.16
C ASP A 188 1.18 -20.11 5.90
N ALA A 189 0.09 -19.64 5.29
CA ALA A 189 -1.28 -19.76 5.80
C ALA A 189 -1.90 -21.17 5.63
N ASN A 190 -1.18 -22.12 5.02
CA ASN A 190 -1.64 -23.47 4.72
C ASN A 190 -2.85 -23.54 3.75
N CYS A 191 -3.11 -22.48 2.98
CA CYS A 191 -4.13 -22.38 1.94
C CYS A 191 -3.66 -23.02 0.61
N MET A 192 -3.38 -24.33 0.62
CA MET A 192 -2.66 -25.00 -0.47
C MET A 192 -3.41 -25.03 -1.81
N LYS A 193 -4.76 -24.96 -1.80
CA LYS A 193 -5.58 -24.92 -3.02
C LYS A 193 -5.38 -23.58 -3.74
N GLU A 194 -5.54 -22.48 -3.02
CA GLU A 194 -5.34 -21.13 -3.54
C GLU A 194 -3.89 -20.87 -3.94
N ALA A 195 -2.93 -21.40 -3.17
CA ALA A 195 -1.51 -21.34 -3.52
C ALA A 195 -1.23 -22.04 -4.86
N ALA A 196 -1.86 -23.19 -5.12
CA ALA A 196 -1.69 -23.92 -6.37
C ALA A 196 -2.27 -23.14 -7.56
N THR A 197 -3.49 -22.60 -7.43
CA THR A 197 -4.12 -21.77 -8.46
C THR A 197 -3.28 -20.51 -8.74
N SER A 198 -2.87 -19.79 -7.70
CA SER A 198 -2.05 -18.59 -7.83
C SER A 198 -0.69 -18.90 -8.45
N SER A 199 -0.10 -20.04 -8.12
CA SER A 199 1.15 -20.50 -8.71
C SER A 199 1.03 -20.85 -10.20
N GLN A 200 -0.07 -21.48 -10.60
CA GLN A 200 -0.34 -21.74 -12.01
C GLN A 200 -0.50 -20.44 -12.80
N SER A 201 -1.27 -19.48 -12.27
CA SER A 201 -1.43 -18.16 -12.89
C SER A 201 -0.09 -17.41 -12.99
N ALA A 202 0.72 -17.44 -11.93
CA ALA A 202 2.05 -16.81 -11.91
C ALA A 202 3.01 -17.45 -12.93
N ALA A 203 2.97 -18.78 -13.07
CA ALA A 203 3.77 -19.50 -14.06
C ALA A 203 3.39 -19.11 -15.49
N GLN A 204 2.09 -19.07 -15.79
CA GLN A 204 1.61 -18.63 -17.11
C GLN A 204 1.97 -17.17 -17.39
N PHE A 205 1.79 -16.29 -16.40
CA PHE A 205 2.12 -14.88 -16.51
C PHE A 205 3.62 -14.66 -16.79
N THR A 206 4.49 -15.28 -15.99
CA THR A 206 5.95 -15.14 -16.15
C THR A 206 6.45 -15.74 -17.46
N LEU A 207 5.95 -16.90 -17.89
CA LEU A 207 6.32 -17.46 -19.20
C LEU A 207 5.98 -16.52 -20.37
N ASN A 208 4.84 -15.83 -20.30
CA ASN A 208 4.37 -14.97 -21.38
C ASN A 208 5.01 -13.57 -21.37
N ARG A 209 5.32 -13.03 -20.19
CA ARG A 209 5.70 -11.61 -20.02
C ARG A 209 7.13 -11.40 -19.52
N ASN A 210 7.66 -12.30 -18.71
CA ASN A 210 9.02 -12.20 -18.15
C ASN A 210 9.61 -13.59 -17.80
N PRO A 211 10.21 -14.31 -18.77
CA PRO A 211 10.71 -15.67 -18.57
C PRO A 211 11.82 -15.79 -17.52
N LEU A 212 12.51 -14.70 -17.18
CA LEU A 212 13.57 -14.72 -16.16
C LEU A 212 13.02 -15.00 -14.76
N MET A 213 11.83 -14.48 -14.44
CA MET A 213 11.16 -14.72 -13.16
C MET A 213 10.51 -16.11 -13.05
N PHE A 214 10.33 -16.82 -14.17
CA PHE A 214 9.76 -18.17 -14.16
C PHE A 214 10.59 -19.13 -13.30
N LYS A 215 11.92 -18.96 -13.30
CA LYS A 215 12.85 -19.71 -12.43
C LYS A 215 12.41 -19.65 -10.96
N ASP A 216 12.03 -18.47 -10.47
CA ASP A 216 11.70 -18.25 -9.07
C ASP A 216 10.34 -18.87 -8.73
N VAL A 217 9.36 -18.74 -9.63
CA VAL A 217 8.06 -19.43 -9.51
C VAL A 217 8.24 -20.94 -9.50
N PHE A 218 9.05 -21.49 -10.42
CA PHE A 218 9.32 -22.92 -10.51
C PHE A 218 10.04 -23.44 -9.27
N LYS A 219 11.06 -22.72 -8.77
CA LYS A 219 11.75 -23.04 -7.52
C LYS A 219 10.77 -23.11 -6.36
N LEU A 220 9.81 -22.19 -6.28
CA LEU A 220 8.78 -22.18 -5.25
C LEU A 220 7.84 -23.40 -5.37
N GLN A 221 7.42 -23.77 -6.59
CA GLN A 221 6.59 -24.97 -6.84
C GLN A 221 7.29 -26.25 -6.40
N VAL A 222 8.58 -26.39 -6.71
CA VAL A 222 9.37 -27.55 -6.31
C VAL A 222 9.52 -27.60 -4.79
N ASN A 223 9.90 -26.48 -4.16
CA ASN A 223 10.06 -26.41 -2.70
C ASN A 223 8.76 -26.73 -1.95
N THR A 224 7.64 -26.15 -2.37
CA THR A 224 6.33 -26.41 -1.76
C THR A 224 5.90 -27.86 -1.93
N THR A 225 6.15 -28.46 -3.09
CA THR A 225 5.89 -29.89 -3.34
C THR A 225 6.75 -30.79 -2.46
N ILE A 226 8.06 -30.50 -2.35
CA ILE A 226 8.97 -31.23 -1.47
C ILE A 226 8.52 -31.11 -0.01
N CYS A 227 8.15 -29.91 0.45
CA CYS A 227 7.60 -29.71 1.80
C CYS A 227 6.34 -30.53 2.06
N LYS A 228 5.42 -30.64 1.08
CA LYS A 228 4.23 -31.51 1.18
C LYS A 228 4.62 -32.97 1.34
N ILE A 229 5.56 -33.46 0.51
CA ILE A 229 6.04 -34.85 0.57
C ILE A 229 6.65 -35.14 1.94
N LEU A 230 7.55 -34.28 2.43
CA LEU A 230 8.19 -34.45 3.74
C LEU A 230 7.16 -34.47 4.89
N LYS A 231 6.17 -33.56 4.88
CA LYS A 231 5.07 -33.55 5.87
C LYS A 231 4.23 -34.83 5.81
N SER A 232 3.99 -35.38 4.61
CA SER A 232 3.26 -36.65 4.45
C SER A 232 4.04 -37.86 4.92
N MET A 233 5.38 -37.82 4.83
CA MET A 233 6.25 -38.89 5.33
C MET A 233 6.37 -38.86 6.85
N THR A 234 6.37 -37.68 7.48
CA THR A 234 6.40 -37.55 8.94
C THR A 234 5.07 -37.91 9.58
N SER A 235 3.93 -37.52 8.98
CA SER A 235 2.60 -37.89 9.51
C SER A 235 2.31 -39.39 9.40
N ARG A 236 2.80 -40.07 8.35
CA ARG A 236 2.74 -41.54 8.21
C ARG A 236 3.56 -42.28 9.27
N LYS A 237 4.70 -41.72 9.70
CA LYS A 237 5.52 -42.34 10.78
C LYS A 237 4.82 -42.30 12.14
N CYS A 238 3.98 -41.30 12.43
CA CYS A 238 3.19 -41.27 13.67
C CYS A 238 1.98 -42.23 13.65
N SER A 239 1.50 -42.65 12.48
CA SER A 239 0.36 -43.58 12.34
C SER A 239 0.76 -45.06 12.35
N LEU A 240 2.06 -45.35 12.39
CA LEU A 240 2.63 -46.72 12.42
C LEU A 240 3.12 -47.14 13.81
N ILE A 241 2.81 -46.38 14.87
CA ILE A 241 3.21 -46.63 16.27
C ILE A 241 1.99 -46.97 17.17
N ILE A 242 0.85 -47.35 16.60
CA ILE A 242 -0.29 -47.93 17.33
C ILE A 242 -0.42 -49.39 16.88
#